data_AF-A0ABD4T106-F1
#
_entry.id   AF-A0ABD4T106-F1
#
_cell.length_a   1.000
_cell.length_b   1.000
_cell.length_c   1.000
_cell.angle_alpha   90.00
_cell.angle_beta   90.00
_cell.angle_gamma   90.00
#
_symmetry.space_group_name_H-M   'P 1'
#
loop_
_entity.id
_entity.type
_entity.pdbx_description
1 polymer ?
#
loop_
_entity_poly.entity_id
_entity_poly.type
_entity_poly.pdbx_seq_one_letter_code
_entity_poly.pdbx_strand_id
1 'polypeptide(L)'
;MARNTAKDGFKNQLQTFLLTHFAGVWKLIERSSFLSRRINKFLINNAIYAIPTRPYPYSLMTLEPVIPGTSRPKKTDTYTSWDSLIDRTYTGRHLPPDFAFNQADRLPDLSALRVLFDQPQDAAGIPQGREAEKSTLLFPYWVQWFTDGFLRTDRHNRLKNTSNHHIDLSPVYGLTPSMTHRLRSFSGGKLKSQLIDGAEFPPFLYEDPEQGRMKSEFEGLYEPLRAERELDPQLKSKLFAMGVERANVQIGYVMFNVLCLREHNRLCDQLAQRYADWDDERLFQTARNILIVEIMKVVIEEYINHITPYHFNFRSDPLSFTHEKWYRTNWMTLEFSLVYRWHSALPQRFLYRGEACSMSRSLWNNQMLMDVGIAALFEESSRQPAARIGLFNTPHFLVDSTELASIDLGRQAKLASYNDYRALCQFPRVTDFDQITADPQAQQLLKSLYQHVDNLEFYVGLYAEDVRPNSALPPLMGRLVGIDAFSQALTNPLLAENIFNPDTFSPLGWEVIHETRSLSDIVNRNIPESPRPFHVSFYR
;
A
#
# COMPACT_ATOMS: atom_id res chain seq x y z
N MET A 1 12.11 20.21 21.74
CA MET A 1 13.50 19.68 21.91
C MET A 1 13.78 18.72 20.75
N ALA A 2 15.04 18.38 20.46
CA ALA A 2 15.35 17.35 19.46
C ALA A 2 15.31 15.96 20.13
N ARG A 3 14.95 14.92 19.36
CA ARG A 3 14.98 13.52 19.81
C ARG A 3 16.40 13.06 20.11
N ASN A 4 16.58 12.22 21.11
CA ASN A 4 17.85 11.55 21.40
C ASN A 4 18.17 10.49 20.35
N THR A 5 19.23 10.69 19.55
CA THR A 5 19.59 9.78 18.44
C THR A 5 20.60 8.69 18.80
N ALA A 6 20.97 8.56 20.09
CA ALA A 6 22.02 7.62 20.54
C ALA A 6 21.74 6.14 20.20
N LYS A 7 20.47 5.79 19.94
CA LYS A 7 20.04 4.43 19.58
C LYS A 7 19.66 4.25 18.11
N ASP A 8 20.08 5.16 17.24
CA ASP A 8 19.93 4.98 15.79
C ASP A 8 21.01 4.05 15.21
N GLY A 9 22.17 3.96 15.88
CA GLY A 9 23.31 3.15 15.47
C GLY A 9 24.18 3.83 14.42
N PHE A 10 25.50 3.78 14.62
CA PHE A 10 26.48 4.51 13.81
C PHE A 10 26.37 4.18 12.30
N LYS A 11 26.28 2.90 11.94
CA LYS A 11 26.15 2.46 10.53
C LYS A 11 24.91 3.06 9.86
N ASN A 12 23.78 3.08 10.55
CA ASN A 12 22.52 3.61 10.01
C ASN A 12 22.56 5.14 9.90
N GLN A 13 23.17 5.82 10.87
CA GLN A 13 23.39 7.26 10.82
C GLN A 13 24.32 7.64 9.68
N LEU A 14 25.44 6.93 9.50
CA LEU A 14 26.37 7.16 8.40
C LEU A 14 25.71 6.92 7.04
N GLN A 15 24.98 5.80 6.88
CA GLN A 15 24.24 5.52 5.66
C GLN A 15 23.23 6.64 5.35
N THR A 16 22.46 7.06 6.36
CA THR A 16 21.48 8.13 6.20
C THR A 16 22.19 9.43 5.80
N PHE A 17 23.25 9.80 6.51
CA PHE A 17 24.03 10.99 6.23
C PHE A 17 24.53 11.00 4.78
N LEU A 18 25.15 9.91 4.30
CA LEU A 18 25.62 9.82 2.92
C LEU A 18 24.49 9.97 1.90
N LEU A 19 23.34 9.32 2.13
CA LEU A 19 22.23 9.32 1.17
C LEU A 19 21.41 10.62 1.15
N THR A 20 21.44 11.40 2.23
CA THR A 20 20.69 12.66 2.36
C THR A 20 21.56 13.91 2.30
N HIS A 21 22.86 13.76 2.04
CA HIS A 21 23.80 14.87 1.85
C HIS A 21 24.51 14.72 0.50
N PHE A 22 25.31 15.71 0.13
CA PHE A 22 26.12 15.69 -1.11
C PHE A 22 25.28 15.57 -2.39
N ALA A 23 24.15 16.27 -2.47
CA ALA A 23 23.25 16.23 -3.64
C ALA A 23 23.96 16.38 -5.00
N GLY A 24 25.02 17.20 -5.08
CA GLY A 24 25.83 17.35 -6.30
C GLY A 24 26.57 16.06 -6.72
N VAL A 25 27.07 15.29 -5.75
CA VAL A 25 27.73 13.99 -6.01
C VAL A 25 26.71 12.97 -6.50
N TRP A 26 25.53 12.90 -5.88
CA TRP A 26 24.46 12.01 -6.32
C TRP A 26 23.99 12.33 -7.74
N LYS A 27 23.78 13.61 -8.06
CA LYS A 27 23.47 14.05 -9.43
C LYS A 27 24.56 13.68 -10.44
N LEU A 28 25.84 13.72 -10.05
CA LEU A 28 26.94 13.30 -10.92
C LEU A 28 26.94 11.77 -11.15
N ILE A 29 26.69 10.99 -10.10
CA ILE A 29 26.55 9.52 -10.19
C ILE A 29 25.40 9.15 -11.14
N GLU A 30 24.26 9.82 -11.02
CA GLU A 30 23.05 9.55 -11.83
C GLU A 30 23.19 9.89 -13.31
N ARG A 31 24.14 10.78 -13.68
CA ARG A 31 24.47 11.10 -15.08
C ARG A 31 25.21 9.96 -15.79
N SER A 32 25.90 9.10 -15.04
CA SER A 32 26.57 7.92 -15.60
C SER A 32 25.63 6.72 -15.51
N SER A 33 25.19 6.20 -16.65
CA SER A 33 24.32 5.01 -16.71
C SER A 33 24.97 3.81 -16.01
N PHE A 34 26.28 3.62 -16.19
CA PHE A 34 27.03 2.54 -15.55
C PHE A 34 27.06 2.69 -14.02
N LEU A 35 27.44 3.86 -13.50
CA LEU A 35 27.52 4.08 -12.06
C LEU A 35 26.13 4.06 -11.41
N SER A 36 25.16 4.73 -12.03
CA SER A 36 23.77 4.76 -11.55
C SER A 36 23.21 3.35 -11.39
N ARG A 37 23.37 2.47 -12.39
CA ARG A 37 22.90 1.07 -12.29
C ARG A 37 23.61 0.28 -11.19
N ARG A 38 24.94 0.41 -11.06
CA ARG A 38 25.72 -0.26 -10.01
C ARG A 38 25.32 0.20 -8.61
N ILE A 39 25.12 1.51 -8.43
CA ILE A 39 24.70 2.11 -7.16
C ILE A 39 23.24 1.77 -6.85
N ASN A 40 22.34 1.80 -7.84
CA ASN A 40 20.95 1.37 -7.71
C ASN A 40 20.88 -0.05 -7.15
N LYS A 41 21.59 -0.98 -7.81
CA LYS A 41 21.69 -2.38 -7.36
C LYS A 41 22.25 -2.49 -5.94
N PHE A 42 23.34 -1.78 -5.64
CA PHE A 42 23.96 -1.81 -4.33
C PHE A 42 23.01 -1.31 -3.22
N LEU A 43 22.32 -0.20 -3.43
CA LEU A 43 21.43 0.40 -2.43
C LEU A 43 20.18 -0.48 -2.19
N ILE A 44 19.60 -1.04 -3.25
CA ILE A 44 18.48 -1.98 -3.15
C ILE A 44 18.89 -3.24 -2.39
N ASN A 45 20.02 -3.84 -2.77
CA ASN A 45 20.58 -5.00 -2.04
C ASN A 45 20.83 -4.67 -0.57
N ASN A 46 21.43 -3.52 -0.27
CA ASN A 46 21.70 -3.10 1.11
C ASN A 46 20.41 -2.88 1.92
N ALA A 47 19.30 -2.46 1.28
CA ALA A 47 18.01 -2.37 1.94
C ALA A 47 17.44 -3.77 2.26
N ILE A 48 17.41 -4.68 1.29
CA ILE A 48 16.81 -6.01 1.44
C ILE A 48 17.61 -6.91 2.39
N TYR A 49 18.94 -6.89 2.31
CA TYR A 49 19.83 -7.69 3.17
C TYR A 49 19.90 -7.17 4.62
N ALA A 50 19.08 -6.21 5.01
CA ALA A 50 18.98 -5.77 6.40
C ALA A 50 18.39 -6.86 7.32
N ILE A 51 17.60 -7.79 6.77
CA ILE A 51 17.04 -8.95 7.49
C ILE A 51 17.31 -10.25 6.72
N PRO A 52 17.12 -11.44 7.33
CA PRO A 52 17.18 -12.71 6.60
C PRO A 52 16.22 -12.71 5.40
N THR A 53 16.65 -13.29 4.29
CA THR A 53 15.86 -13.28 3.05
C THR A 53 14.90 -14.46 2.99
N ARG A 54 13.80 -14.33 2.25
CA ARG A 54 12.81 -15.41 2.01
C ARG A 54 13.47 -16.71 1.49
N PRO A 55 12.87 -17.89 1.74
CA PRO A 55 11.62 -18.11 2.49
C PRO A 55 11.79 -17.86 3.99
N TYR A 56 10.79 -17.25 4.61
CA TYR A 56 10.74 -17.09 6.06
C TYR A 56 10.29 -18.40 6.72
N PRO A 57 10.80 -18.72 7.93
CA PRO A 57 10.50 -19.99 8.58
C PRO A 57 9.07 -20.08 9.15
N TYR A 58 8.39 -18.95 9.36
CA TYR A 58 7.13 -18.92 10.10
C TYR A 58 5.99 -18.24 9.32
N SER A 59 4.78 -18.69 9.61
CA SER A 59 3.51 -18.08 9.20
C SER A 59 2.54 -18.06 10.39
N LEU A 60 1.40 -17.41 10.24
CA LEU A 60 0.35 -17.39 11.27
C LEU A 60 -0.28 -18.79 11.54
N MET A 61 0.03 -19.81 10.72
CA MET A 61 -0.38 -21.19 10.95
C MET A 61 0.11 -21.74 12.30
N THR A 62 1.23 -21.24 12.84
CA THR A 62 1.74 -21.64 14.16
C THR A 62 0.76 -21.34 15.30
N LEU A 63 -0.18 -20.41 15.07
CA LEU A 63 -1.21 -19.99 16.02
C LEU A 63 -2.52 -20.74 15.87
N GLU A 64 -2.64 -21.64 14.88
CA GLU A 64 -3.85 -22.44 14.70
C GLU A 64 -4.01 -23.43 15.88
N PRO A 65 -5.13 -23.38 16.63
CA PRO A 65 -5.36 -24.24 17.80
C PRO A 65 -5.80 -25.66 17.40
N VAL A 66 -5.99 -25.93 16.11
CA VAL A 66 -6.35 -27.23 15.55
C VAL A 66 -5.39 -27.58 14.41
N ILE A 67 -5.27 -28.87 14.09
CA ILE A 67 -4.55 -29.29 12.89
C ILE A 67 -5.36 -28.82 11.67
N PRO A 68 -4.77 -28.01 10.75
CA PRO A 68 -5.48 -27.48 9.58
C PRO A 68 -6.23 -28.57 8.81
N GLY A 69 -7.49 -28.31 8.47
CA GLY A 69 -8.36 -29.27 7.78
C GLY A 69 -8.98 -30.35 8.66
N THR A 70 -8.82 -30.28 9.98
CA THR A 70 -9.40 -31.25 10.93
C THR A 70 -10.03 -30.56 12.14
N SER A 71 -10.76 -31.32 12.97
CA SER A 71 -11.23 -30.89 14.30
C SER A 71 -10.27 -31.24 15.44
N ARG A 72 -9.08 -31.81 15.14
CA ARG A 72 -8.15 -32.28 16.17
C ARG A 72 -7.40 -31.10 16.77
N PRO A 73 -7.39 -30.93 18.11
CA PRO A 73 -6.67 -29.85 18.75
C PRO A 73 -5.16 -30.01 18.57
N LYS A 74 -4.47 -28.88 18.51
CA LYS A 74 -3.03 -28.75 18.41
C LYS A 74 -2.57 -27.66 19.39
N LYS A 75 -1.45 -27.90 20.06
CA LYS A 75 -0.80 -26.86 20.86
C LYS A 75 -0.27 -25.76 19.92
N THR A 76 -0.54 -24.50 20.25
CA THR A 76 0.09 -23.36 19.60
C THR A 76 1.56 -23.33 20.00
N ASP A 77 2.45 -23.46 19.01
CA ASP A 77 3.89 -23.61 19.24
C ASP A 77 4.69 -23.09 18.04
N THR A 78 5.94 -22.68 18.29
CA THR A 78 6.81 -22.05 17.30
C THR A 78 7.68 -23.10 16.62
N TYR A 79 7.22 -23.61 15.47
CA TYR A 79 7.98 -24.57 14.69
C TYR A 79 7.63 -24.48 13.20
N THR A 80 8.52 -25.02 12.37
CA THR A 80 8.31 -25.13 10.92
C THR A 80 7.72 -26.49 10.58
N SER A 81 6.69 -26.52 9.74
CA SER A 81 6.19 -27.72 9.06
C SER A 81 6.16 -27.50 7.55
N TRP A 82 6.05 -28.59 6.77
CA TRP A 82 5.82 -28.49 5.33
C TRP A 82 4.62 -27.58 5.03
N ASP A 83 3.47 -27.85 5.66
CA ASP A 83 2.25 -27.06 5.48
C ASP A 83 2.46 -25.57 5.76
N SER A 84 3.18 -25.24 6.85
CA SER A 84 3.44 -23.85 7.23
C SER A 84 4.34 -23.10 6.24
N LEU A 85 5.09 -23.82 5.40
CA LEU A 85 6.02 -23.30 4.41
C LEU A 85 5.43 -23.25 3.00
N ILE A 86 4.27 -23.86 2.76
CA ILE A 86 3.66 -23.92 1.42
C ILE A 86 2.22 -23.38 1.35
N ASP A 87 1.47 -23.39 2.45
CA ASP A 87 0.08 -22.91 2.48
C ASP A 87 0.05 -21.38 2.60
N ARG A 88 0.02 -20.73 1.44
CA ARG A 88 -0.04 -19.27 1.30
C ARG A 88 -1.37 -18.66 1.73
N THR A 89 -2.39 -19.47 2.07
CA THR A 89 -3.61 -18.93 2.69
C THR A 89 -3.32 -18.42 4.10
N TYR A 90 -2.22 -18.83 4.73
CA TYR A 90 -1.71 -18.23 5.95
C TYR A 90 -0.75 -17.08 5.66
N THR A 91 -0.86 -16.01 6.43
CA THR A 91 0.03 -14.85 6.32
C THR A 91 1.42 -15.20 6.86
N GLY A 92 2.49 -14.80 6.17
CA GLY A 92 3.87 -15.00 6.64
C GLY A 92 4.20 -14.12 7.86
N ARG A 93 5.38 -14.30 8.45
CA ARG A 93 5.90 -13.41 9.50
C ARG A 93 7.43 -13.37 9.55
N HIS A 94 8.00 -12.26 10.01
CA HIS A 94 9.44 -12.05 10.12
C HIS A 94 10.02 -12.66 11.41
N LEU A 95 9.35 -12.44 12.54
CA LEU A 95 9.76 -12.97 13.85
C LEU A 95 8.78 -14.05 14.33
N PRO A 96 9.21 -15.04 15.13
CA PRO A 96 8.31 -16.02 15.73
C PRO A 96 7.26 -15.36 16.66
N PRO A 97 6.17 -16.06 17.02
CA PRO A 97 5.25 -15.56 18.04
C PRO A 97 5.92 -15.44 19.40
N ASP A 98 5.68 -14.31 20.06
CA ASP A 98 6.14 -14.05 21.43
C ASP A 98 4.97 -14.09 22.41
N PHE A 99 4.74 -15.26 22.99
CA PHE A 99 3.66 -15.45 23.96
C PHE A 99 3.93 -14.74 25.30
N ALA A 100 5.19 -14.55 25.68
CA ALA A 100 5.57 -13.92 26.95
C ALA A 100 5.41 -12.39 26.88
N PHE A 101 5.68 -11.78 25.73
CA PHE A 101 5.41 -10.36 25.49
C PHE A 101 3.91 -10.06 25.49
N ASN A 102 3.09 -10.95 24.93
CA ASN A 102 1.66 -10.74 24.73
C ASN A 102 0.78 -11.27 25.88
N GLN A 103 1.32 -11.34 27.11
CA GLN A 103 0.52 -11.64 28.30
C GLN A 103 -0.35 -10.43 28.68
N ALA A 104 -1.58 -10.69 29.10
CA ALA A 104 -2.60 -9.64 29.29
C ALA A 104 -2.25 -8.63 30.40
N ASP A 105 -1.48 -9.05 31.40
CA ASP A 105 -1.01 -8.23 32.51
C ASP A 105 0.21 -7.34 32.15
N ARG A 106 0.88 -7.61 31.02
CA ARG A 106 2.05 -6.86 30.56
C ARG A 106 1.71 -5.67 29.66
N LEU A 107 0.58 -5.73 28.94
CA LEU A 107 0.21 -4.73 27.94
C LEU A 107 -0.91 -3.81 28.46
N PRO A 108 -0.96 -2.54 28.02
CA PRO A 108 -2.04 -1.64 28.40
C PRO A 108 -3.39 -2.15 27.90
N ASP A 109 -4.47 -1.74 28.56
CA ASP A 109 -5.81 -1.97 28.02
C ASP A 109 -5.94 -1.33 26.62
N LEU A 110 -6.62 -2.02 25.71
CA LEU A 110 -6.70 -1.59 24.31
C LEU A 110 -7.40 -0.23 24.19
N SER A 111 -8.46 0.01 24.97
CA SER A 111 -9.20 1.27 24.92
C SER A 111 -8.39 2.45 25.42
N ALA A 112 -7.49 2.21 26.38
CA ALA A 112 -6.58 3.24 26.91
C ALA A 112 -5.58 3.75 25.86
N LEU A 113 -5.29 2.96 24.81
CA LEU A 113 -4.38 3.36 23.74
C LEU A 113 -4.98 4.36 22.75
N ARG A 114 -6.31 4.58 22.78
CA ARG A 114 -7.00 5.51 21.88
C ARG A 114 -6.38 6.92 21.89
N VAL A 115 -5.99 7.39 23.09
CA VAL A 115 -5.38 8.71 23.30
C VAL A 115 -4.11 8.95 22.48
N LEU A 116 -3.42 7.88 22.05
CA LEU A 116 -2.22 7.98 21.23
C LEU A 116 -2.52 8.31 19.76
N PHE A 117 -3.77 8.16 19.31
CA PHE A 117 -4.11 8.27 17.87
C PHE A 117 -5.07 9.41 17.57
N ASP A 118 -5.95 9.75 18.52
CA ASP A 118 -6.89 10.86 18.36
C ASP A 118 -6.16 12.18 18.04
N GLN A 119 -6.71 12.92 17.08
CA GLN A 119 -6.24 14.27 16.78
C GLN A 119 -6.48 15.20 17.98
N PRO A 120 -5.48 16.04 18.35
CA PRO A 120 -5.68 17.09 19.33
C PRO A 120 -6.83 17.99 18.89
N GLN A 121 -7.59 18.50 19.85
CA GLN A 121 -8.66 19.46 19.58
C GLN A 121 -8.22 20.86 20.02
N ASP A 122 -8.64 21.88 19.28
CA ASP A 122 -8.51 23.26 19.73
C ASP A 122 -9.56 23.61 20.81
N ALA A 123 -9.54 24.86 21.29
CA ALA A 123 -10.47 25.33 22.32
C ALA A 123 -11.95 25.29 21.88
N ALA A 124 -12.24 25.18 20.58
CA ALA A 124 -13.58 25.04 20.03
C ALA A 124 -13.97 23.57 19.78
N GLY A 125 -13.11 22.61 20.14
CA GLY A 125 -13.34 21.18 19.91
C GLY A 125 -13.06 20.74 18.47
N ILE A 126 -12.44 21.59 17.64
CA ILE A 126 -12.15 21.25 16.24
C ILE A 126 -10.85 20.43 16.19
N PRO A 127 -10.85 19.25 15.53
CA PRO A 127 -9.64 18.45 15.37
C PRO A 127 -8.56 19.20 14.59
N GLN A 128 -7.35 19.22 15.14
CA GLN A 128 -6.15 19.87 14.60
C GLN A 128 -5.16 18.80 14.15
N GLY A 129 -5.36 18.30 12.93
CA GLY A 129 -4.42 17.39 12.29
C GLY A 129 -3.12 18.10 11.89
N ARG A 130 -1.99 17.38 11.94
CA ARG A 130 -0.68 17.85 11.48
C ARG A 130 -0.52 17.53 10.00
N GLU A 131 -0.26 18.53 9.18
CA GLU A 131 0.02 18.34 7.75
C GLU A 131 1.36 17.62 7.54
N ALA A 132 1.44 16.87 6.44
CA ALA A 132 2.73 16.39 5.95
C ALA A 132 3.51 17.55 5.30
N GLU A 133 4.82 17.60 5.57
CA GLU A 133 5.72 18.54 4.91
C GLU A 133 5.98 18.17 3.45
N LYS A 134 5.99 16.85 3.15
CA LYS A 134 6.40 16.31 1.85
C LYS A 134 5.24 15.86 0.96
N SER A 135 4.22 15.23 1.55
CA SER A 135 3.22 14.47 0.80
C SER A 135 1.95 15.26 0.51
N THR A 136 1.46 15.16 -0.72
CA THR A 136 0.12 15.61 -1.13
C THR A 136 -0.93 14.56 -0.79
N LEU A 137 -2.22 14.91 -0.83
CA LEU A 137 -3.33 13.98 -0.59
C LEU A 137 -3.41 12.84 -1.63
N LEU A 138 -2.81 13.02 -2.82
CA LEU A 138 -2.70 11.96 -3.81
C LEU A 138 -1.91 10.75 -3.27
N PHE A 139 -0.91 10.99 -2.42
CA PHE A 139 -0.05 9.95 -1.86
C PHE A 139 -0.80 8.86 -1.06
N PRO A 140 -1.59 9.18 -0.02
CA PRO A 140 -2.35 8.15 0.69
C PRO A 140 -3.41 7.46 -0.17
N TYR A 141 -3.99 8.15 -1.16
CA TYR A 141 -4.90 7.51 -2.13
C TYR A 141 -4.19 6.46 -2.99
N TRP A 142 -3.00 6.79 -3.50
CA TRP A 142 -2.17 5.85 -4.25
C TRP A 142 -1.81 4.62 -3.39
N VAL A 143 -1.35 4.86 -2.17
CA VAL A 143 -0.94 3.79 -1.26
C VAL A 143 -2.10 2.84 -0.99
N GLN A 144 -3.26 3.37 -0.60
CA GLN A 144 -4.43 2.54 -0.31
C GLN A 144 -4.82 1.69 -1.52
N TRP A 145 -4.91 2.30 -2.71
CA TRP A 145 -5.26 1.60 -3.94
C TRP A 145 -4.27 0.48 -4.26
N PHE A 146 -2.97 0.79 -4.23
CA PHE A 146 -1.92 -0.15 -4.58
C PHE A 146 -1.84 -1.33 -3.61
N THR A 147 -1.82 -1.07 -2.31
CA THR A 147 -1.58 -2.11 -1.32
C THR A 147 -2.77 -3.02 -1.08
N ASP A 148 -4.01 -2.53 -1.24
CA ASP A 148 -5.22 -3.35 -1.09
C ASP A 148 -5.33 -4.47 -2.15
N GLY A 149 -4.54 -4.37 -3.22
CA GLY A 149 -4.40 -5.45 -4.21
C GLY A 149 -3.73 -6.71 -3.66
N PHE A 150 -2.95 -6.61 -2.58
CA PHE A 150 -2.20 -7.76 -2.03
C PHE A 150 -2.16 -7.84 -0.49
N LEU A 151 -2.38 -6.77 0.28
CA LEU A 151 -2.43 -6.82 1.75
C LEU A 151 -3.84 -7.14 2.25
N ARG A 152 -4.23 -8.42 2.18
CA ARG A 152 -5.63 -8.83 2.33
C ARG A 152 -5.86 -9.86 3.44
N THR A 153 -6.19 -9.41 4.64
CA THR A 153 -6.61 -10.31 5.74
C THR A 153 -7.96 -10.97 5.43
N ASP A 154 -8.08 -12.26 5.72
CA ASP A 154 -9.36 -12.97 5.62
C ASP A 154 -10.32 -12.51 6.74
N ARG A 155 -11.59 -12.28 6.38
CA ARG A 155 -12.61 -11.70 7.27
C ARG A 155 -13.19 -12.71 8.25
N HIS A 156 -13.14 -14.00 7.91
CA HIS A 156 -13.67 -15.09 8.72
C HIS A 156 -12.58 -15.73 9.59
N ASN A 157 -11.32 -15.69 9.15
CA ASN A 157 -10.17 -16.15 9.94
C ASN A 157 -8.97 -15.19 9.80
N ARG A 158 -8.71 -14.38 10.83
CA ARG A 158 -7.63 -13.36 10.82
C ARG A 158 -6.22 -13.94 10.80
N LEU A 159 -6.03 -15.25 10.99
CA LEU A 159 -4.74 -15.93 10.76
C LEU A 159 -4.49 -16.17 9.26
N LYS A 160 -5.53 -16.10 8.43
CA LYS A 160 -5.49 -16.31 7.00
C LYS A 160 -5.56 -15.00 6.21
N ASN A 161 -5.31 -15.12 4.92
CA ASN A 161 -5.38 -14.05 3.94
C ASN A 161 -6.09 -14.53 2.68
N THR A 162 -6.67 -13.59 1.93
CA THR A 162 -7.29 -13.82 0.61
C THR A 162 -6.41 -13.32 -0.53
N SER A 163 -5.12 -13.10 -0.26
CA SER A 163 -4.19 -12.56 -1.23
C SER A 163 -3.61 -13.66 -2.11
N ASN A 164 -3.33 -13.33 -3.36
CA ASN A 164 -2.52 -14.16 -4.23
C ASN A 164 -1.02 -13.90 -4.09
N HIS A 165 -0.61 -12.93 -3.27
CA HIS A 165 0.78 -12.54 -3.02
C HIS A 165 1.52 -11.86 -4.16
N HIS A 166 0.78 -11.34 -5.14
CA HIS A 166 1.34 -10.72 -6.34
C HIS A 166 0.90 -9.25 -6.51
N ILE A 167 1.71 -8.49 -7.25
CA ILE A 167 1.27 -7.23 -7.84
C ILE A 167 0.69 -7.58 -9.21
N ASP A 168 -0.61 -7.82 -9.25
CA ASP A 168 -1.33 -8.32 -10.44
C ASP A 168 -2.50 -7.42 -10.88
N LEU A 169 -2.61 -6.27 -10.22
CA LEU A 169 -3.71 -5.32 -10.32
C LEU A 169 -5.09 -5.95 -10.07
N SER A 170 -5.20 -6.83 -9.07
CA SER A 170 -6.49 -7.36 -8.62
C SER A 170 -7.56 -6.30 -8.27
N PRO A 171 -7.25 -5.05 -7.85
CA PRO A 171 -8.26 -4.00 -7.74
C PRO A 171 -9.02 -3.76 -9.05
N VAL A 172 -8.35 -3.90 -10.19
CA VAL A 172 -8.88 -3.66 -11.54
C VAL A 172 -9.44 -4.95 -12.14
N TYR A 173 -8.70 -6.06 -12.02
CA TYR A 173 -9.00 -7.30 -12.74
C TYR A 173 -9.69 -8.39 -11.90
N GLY A 174 -9.80 -8.20 -10.59
CA GLY A 174 -10.26 -9.24 -9.66
C GLY A 174 -9.19 -10.29 -9.32
N LEU A 175 -9.42 -11.04 -8.24
CA LEU A 175 -8.46 -12.01 -7.68
C LEU A 175 -8.49 -13.37 -8.37
N THR A 176 -9.61 -13.72 -9.01
CA THR A 176 -9.81 -15.04 -9.62
C THR A 176 -10.21 -14.89 -11.08
N PRO A 177 -9.96 -15.90 -11.94
CA PRO A 177 -10.41 -15.88 -13.33
C PRO A 177 -11.91 -15.61 -13.48
N SER A 178 -12.74 -16.16 -12.58
CA SER A 178 -14.19 -15.91 -12.56
C SER A 178 -14.51 -14.43 -12.36
N MET A 179 -13.85 -13.77 -11.39
CA MET A 179 -14.02 -12.32 -11.16
C MET A 179 -13.54 -11.51 -12.38
N THR A 180 -12.39 -11.88 -12.95
CA THR A 180 -11.87 -11.24 -14.17
C THR A 180 -12.85 -11.34 -15.33
N HIS A 181 -13.42 -12.51 -15.57
CA HIS A 181 -14.40 -12.72 -16.64
C HIS A 181 -15.67 -11.88 -16.44
N ARG A 182 -16.11 -11.68 -15.19
CA ARG A 182 -17.27 -10.82 -14.90
C ARG A 182 -17.01 -9.35 -15.25
N LEU A 183 -15.76 -8.90 -15.18
CA LEU A 183 -15.35 -7.53 -15.49
C LEU A 183 -14.98 -7.30 -16.96
N ARG A 184 -14.67 -8.37 -17.71
CA ARG A 184 -14.32 -8.29 -19.14
C ARG A 184 -15.53 -8.06 -20.03
N SER A 185 -15.34 -7.26 -21.09
CA SER A 185 -16.35 -7.10 -22.15
C SER A 185 -16.40 -8.31 -23.08
N PHE A 186 -15.30 -9.08 -23.17
CA PHE A 186 -15.06 -10.10 -24.20
C PHE A 186 -15.19 -9.55 -25.63
N SER A 187 -14.91 -8.26 -25.79
CA SER A 187 -14.86 -7.58 -27.07
C SER A 187 -13.66 -6.64 -27.12
N GLY A 188 -12.78 -6.86 -28.10
CA GLY A 188 -11.58 -6.06 -28.33
C GLY A 188 -10.53 -6.15 -27.21
N GLY A 189 -10.58 -7.19 -26.38
CA GLY A 189 -9.72 -7.38 -25.20
C GLY A 189 -10.08 -6.50 -24.01
N LYS A 190 -11.19 -5.75 -24.05
CA LYS A 190 -11.47 -4.67 -23.11
C LYS A 190 -12.10 -5.13 -21.79
N LEU A 191 -12.06 -4.22 -20.81
CA LEU A 191 -12.93 -4.26 -19.63
C LEU A 191 -14.28 -3.62 -19.97
N LYS A 192 -15.34 -4.09 -19.30
CA LYS A 192 -16.66 -3.44 -19.36
C LYS A 192 -16.54 -2.02 -18.85
N SER A 193 -17.18 -1.09 -19.55
CA SER A 193 -17.25 0.31 -19.15
C SER A 193 -18.59 0.90 -19.58
N GLN A 194 -18.87 2.10 -19.10
CA GLN A 194 -20.02 2.92 -19.48
C GLN A 194 -19.61 4.38 -19.65
N LEU A 195 -20.39 5.13 -20.43
CA LEU A 195 -20.24 6.56 -20.54
C LEU A 195 -21.21 7.28 -19.60
N ILE A 196 -20.70 8.22 -18.81
CA ILE A 196 -21.47 9.12 -17.95
C ILE A 196 -21.00 10.54 -18.29
N ASP A 197 -21.91 11.37 -18.80
CA ASP A 197 -21.60 12.74 -19.23
C ASP A 197 -20.40 12.84 -20.19
N GLY A 198 -20.26 11.85 -21.07
CA GLY A 198 -19.17 11.77 -22.06
C GLY A 198 -17.86 11.17 -21.56
N ALA A 199 -17.74 10.88 -20.26
CA ALA A 199 -16.56 10.30 -19.64
C ALA A 199 -16.72 8.79 -19.40
N GLU A 200 -15.64 8.02 -19.61
CA GLU A 200 -15.63 6.56 -19.41
C GLU A 200 -15.45 6.19 -17.92
N PHE A 201 -16.35 5.37 -17.39
CA PHE A 201 -16.34 4.83 -16.03
C PHE A 201 -16.62 3.32 -16.03
N PRO A 202 -16.29 2.59 -14.94
CA PRO A 202 -16.76 1.22 -14.79
C PRO A 202 -18.30 1.17 -14.68
N PRO A 203 -18.94 0.03 -14.98
CA PRO A 203 -20.39 -0.10 -14.86
C PRO A 203 -20.86 0.00 -13.40
N PHE A 204 -22.05 0.53 -13.17
CA PHE A 204 -22.71 0.44 -11.86
C PHE A 204 -22.92 -1.03 -11.44
N LEU A 205 -22.70 -1.33 -10.17
CA LEU A 205 -22.75 -2.68 -9.60
C LEU A 205 -24.17 -3.19 -9.34
N TYR A 206 -25.05 -2.31 -8.84
CA TYR A 206 -26.39 -2.68 -8.39
C TYR A 206 -27.45 -2.39 -9.46
N GLU A 207 -28.42 -3.31 -9.60
CA GLU A 207 -29.66 -3.08 -10.36
C GLU A 207 -30.82 -2.65 -9.45
N ASP A 208 -30.82 -3.11 -8.20
CA ASP A 208 -31.77 -2.73 -7.17
C ASP A 208 -31.00 -2.45 -5.85
N PRO A 209 -30.57 -1.20 -5.64
CA PRO A 209 -29.82 -0.79 -4.45
C PRO A 209 -30.63 -0.90 -3.15
N GLU A 210 -31.96 -0.78 -3.20
CA GLU A 210 -32.81 -0.88 -2.02
C GLU A 210 -32.78 -2.30 -1.45
N GLN A 211 -32.86 -3.30 -2.33
CA GLN A 211 -32.77 -4.72 -1.94
C GLN A 211 -31.33 -5.24 -1.90
N GLY A 212 -30.35 -4.43 -2.30
CA GLY A 212 -28.94 -4.84 -2.39
C GLY A 212 -28.69 -5.90 -3.46
N ARG A 213 -29.50 -5.93 -4.53
CA ARG A 213 -29.35 -6.88 -5.65
C ARG A 213 -28.37 -6.34 -6.68
N MET A 214 -27.26 -7.06 -6.84
CA MET A 214 -26.28 -6.81 -7.89
C MET A 214 -26.86 -7.15 -9.26
N LYS A 215 -26.39 -6.48 -10.32
CA LYS A 215 -26.68 -6.92 -11.70
C LYS A 215 -26.19 -8.36 -11.88
N SER A 216 -26.96 -9.17 -12.61
CA SER A 216 -26.68 -10.60 -12.84
C SER A 216 -25.25 -10.88 -13.36
N GLU A 217 -24.74 -10.02 -14.22
CA GLU A 217 -23.38 -10.10 -14.76
C GLU A 217 -22.26 -9.94 -13.71
N PHE A 218 -22.56 -9.32 -12.56
CA PHE A 218 -21.63 -9.11 -11.44
C PHE A 218 -21.96 -9.97 -10.21
N GLU A 219 -22.96 -10.85 -10.29
CA GLU A 219 -23.31 -11.73 -9.18
C GLU A 219 -22.11 -12.59 -8.76
N GLY A 220 -21.70 -12.56 -7.49
CA GLY A 220 -20.53 -13.29 -7.02
C GLY A 220 -19.18 -12.68 -7.43
N LEU A 221 -19.16 -11.41 -7.86
CA LEU A 221 -17.91 -10.66 -8.07
C LEU A 221 -17.09 -10.57 -6.77
N TYR A 222 -17.73 -10.31 -5.64
CA TYR A 222 -17.15 -10.41 -4.31
C TYR A 222 -18.26 -10.49 -3.26
N GLU A 223 -17.91 -10.87 -2.02
CA GLU A 223 -18.82 -10.72 -0.88
C GLU A 223 -18.82 -9.27 -0.37
N PRO A 224 -19.95 -8.54 -0.40
CA PRO A 224 -20.03 -7.15 0.06
C PRO A 224 -19.59 -6.97 1.50
N LEU A 225 -18.93 -5.85 1.76
CA LEU A 225 -18.59 -5.43 3.13
C LEU A 225 -19.87 -5.07 3.92
N ARG A 226 -19.81 -5.17 5.25
CA ARG A 226 -20.94 -4.75 6.10
C ARG A 226 -21.38 -3.31 5.80
N ALA A 227 -20.42 -2.40 5.70
CA ALA A 227 -20.68 -0.99 5.38
C ALA A 227 -21.33 -0.79 4.00
N GLU A 228 -21.02 -1.65 3.03
CA GLU A 228 -21.66 -1.63 1.70
C GLU A 228 -23.11 -2.12 1.78
N ARG A 229 -23.37 -3.21 2.53
CA ARG A 229 -24.73 -3.75 2.71
C ARG A 229 -25.65 -2.74 3.40
N GLU A 230 -25.14 -2.07 4.44
CA GLU A 230 -25.86 -1.08 5.23
C GLU A 230 -25.86 0.33 4.59
N LEU A 231 -25.23 0.50 3.43
CA LEU A 231 -25.12 1.79 2.76
C LEU A 231 -26.49 2.29 2.27
N ASP A 232 -26.69 3.60 2.42
CA ASP A 232 -27.83 4.33 1.87
C ASP A 232 -28.07 3.97 0.38
N PRO A 233 -29.31 3.66 -0.04
CA PRO A 233 -29.61 3.25 -1.41
C PRO A 233 -29.16 4.25 -2.49
N GLN A 234 -29.19 5.56 -2.20
CA GLN A 234 -28.75 6.59 -3.15
C GLN A 234 -27.26 6.48 -3.40
N LEU A 235 -26.44 6.36 -2.34
CA LEU A 235 -25.00 6.14 -2.47
C LEU A 235 -24.70 4.76 -3.11
N LYS A 236 -25.42 3.72 -2.68
CA LYS A 236 -25.27 2.36 -3.20
C LYS A 236 -25.55 2.25 -4.70
N SER A 237 -26.51 3.03 -5.21
CA SER A 237 -26.83 3.11 -6.64
C SER A 237 -25.66 3.59 -7.51
N LYS A 238 -24.66 4.24 -6.91
CA LYS A 238 -23.50 4.83 -7.57
C LYS A 238 -22.22 4.01 -7.42
N LEU A 239 -22.27 2.87 -6.72
CA LEU A 239 -21.10 1.99 -6.61
C LEU A 239 -20.79 1.34 -7.96
N PHE A 240 -19.51 1.28 -8.29
CA PHE A 240 -19.02 0.68 -9.52
C PHE A 240 -18.63 -0.79 -9.31
N ALA A 241 -18.82 -1.62 -10.33
CA ALA A 241 -18.32 -2.99 -10.37
C ALA A 241 -16.81 -2.97 -10.61
N MET A 242 -16.04 -3.38 -9.61
CA MET A 242 -14.57 -3.36 -9.61
C MET A 242 -14.01 -4.65 -8.99
N GLY A 243 -12.70 -4.89 -9.14
CA GLY A 243 -12.07 -6.17 -8.84
C GLY A 243 -12.06 -6.60 -7.38
N VAL A 244 -12.28 -5.70 -6.42
CA VAL A 244 -12.29 -6.03 -4.99
C VAL A 244 -13.37 -5.28 -4.23
N GLU A 245 -13.80 -5.85 -3.10
CA GLU A 245 -14.89 -5.35 -2.26
C GLU A 245 -14.61 -3.97 -1.62
N ARG A 246 -13.33 -3.59 -1.52
CA ARG A 246 -12.90 -2.31 -0.93
C ARG A 246 -12.85 -1.18 -1.96
N ALA A 247 -13.06 -1.49 -3.24
CA ALA A 247 -12.71 -0.58 -4.31
C ALA A 247 -13.54 0.71 -4.33
N ASN A 248 -14.75 0.66 -3.77
CA ASN A 248 -15.65 1.81 -3.66
C ASN A 248 -15.53 2.57 -2.33
N VAL A 249 -14.66 2.15 -1.40
CA VAL A 249 -14.61 2.73 -0.05
C VAL A 249 -14.22 4.20 -0.08
N GLN A 250 -13.30 4.60 -0.96
CA GLN A 250 -12.75 5.96 -0.98
C GLN A 250 -12.65 6.49 -2.42
N ILE A 251 -13.02 7.75 -2.66
CA ILE A 251 -13.02 8.35 -4.01
C ILE A 251 -11.66 8.32 -4.70
N GLY A 252 -10.56 8.45 -3.93
CA GLY A 252 -9.21 8.31 -4.47
C GLY A 252 -8.92 6.90 -5.01
N TYR A 253 -9.46 5.87 -4.37
CA TYR A 253 -9.37 4.49 -4.85
C TYR A 253 -10.11 4.30 -6.18
N VAL A 254 -11.33 4.84 -6.23
CA VAL A 254 -12.18 4.79 -7.43
C VAL A 254 -11.49 5.53 -8.58
N MET A 255 -10.88 6.69 -8.31
CA MET A 255 -10.10 7.48 -9.27
C MET A 255 -8.99 6.66 -9.93
N PHE A 256 -8.21 5.91 -9.16
CA PHE A 256 -7.15 5.06 -9.71
C PHE A 256 -7.70 3.85 -10.48
N ASN A 257 -8.84 3.28 -10.09
CA ASN A 257 -9.47 2.20 -10.87
C ASN A 257 -10.01 2.69 -12.21
N VAL A 258 -10.66 3.85 -12.23
CA VAL A 258 -11.13 4.48 -13.47
C VAL A 258 -9.94 4.77 -14.38
N LEU A 259 -8.84 5.31 -13.84
CA LEU A 259 -7.62 5.53 -14.61
C LEU A 259 -7.09 4.23 -15.24
N CYS A 260 -6.97 3.17 -14.45
CA CYS A 260 -6.43 1.90 -14.93
C CYS A 260 -7.36 1.19 -15.93
N LEU A 261 -8.68 1.32 -15.75
CA LEU A 261 -9.66 0.83 -16.72
C LEU A 261 -9.49 1.54 -18.06
N ARG A 262 -9.40 2.88 -18.04
CA ARG A 262 -9.19 3.68 -19.26
C ARG A 262 -7.87 3.31 -19.93
N GLU A 263 -6.79 3.19 -19.16
CA GLU A 263 -5.48 2.82 -19.72
C GLU A 263 -5.51 1.42 -20.33
N HIS A 264 -6.12 0.45 -19.66
CA HIS A 264 -6.27 -0.90 -20.21
C HIS A 264 -7.06 -0.90 -21.53
N ASN A 265 -8.19 -0.20 -21.59
CA ASN A 265 -9.00 -0.12 -22.81
C ASN A 265 -8.27 0.63 -23.94
N ARG A 266 -7.52 1.69 -23.62
CA ARG A 266 -6.64 2.43 -24.56
C ARG A 266 -5.53 1.54 -25.11
N LEU A 267 -4.90 0.72 -24.27
CA LEU A 267 -3.88 -0.26 -24.69
C LEU A 267 -4.48 -1.30 -25.64
N CYS A 268 -5.66 -1.82 -25.31
CA CYS A 268 -6.37 -2.76 -26.17
C CYS A 268 -6.65 -2.18 -27.56
N ASP A 269 -7.10 -0.91 -27.64
CA ASP A 269 -7.35 -0.23 -28.91
C ASP A 269 -6.07 -0.10 -29.76
N GLN A 270 -4.95 0.31 -29.17
CA GLN A 270 -3.69 0.42 -29.92
C GLN A 270 -3.15 -0.94 -30.35
N LEU A 271 -3.28 -1.96 -29.49
CA LEU A 271 -2.88 -3.33 -29.83
C LEU A 271 -3.73 -3.87 -31.00
N ALA A 272 -5.04 -3.69 -30.95
CA ALA A 272 -5.95 -4.12 -32.02
C ALA A 272 -5.68 -3.38 -33.35
N GLN A 273 -5.36 -2.09 -33.29
CA GLN A 273 -4.95 -1.32 -34.48
C GLN A 273 -3.63 -1.82 -35.08
N ARG A 274 -2.66 -2.20 -34.24
CA ARG A 274 -1.33 -2.63 -34.69
C ARG A 274 -1.30 -4.09 -35.13
N TYR A 275 -2.12 -4.94 -34.53
CA TYR A 275 -2.13 -6.40 -34.69
C TYR A 275 -3.54 -6.90 -35.00
N ALA A 276 -3.99 -6.71 -36.25
CA ALA A 276 -5.35 -7.00 -36.68
C ALA A 276 -5.78 -8.48 -36.51
N ASP A 277 -4.83 -9.41 -36.47
CA ASP A 277 -5.09 -10.86 -36.34
C ASP A 277 -5.19 -11.34 -34.88
N TRP A 278 -5.02 -10.46 -33.89
CA TRP A 278 -5.09 -10.83 -32.48
C TRP A 278 -6.54 -10.95 -32.01
N ASP A 279 -6.83 -12.02 -31.28
CA ASP A 279 -8.14 -12.24 -30.66
C ASP A 279 -8.31 -11.47 -29.34
N ASP A 280 -9.53 -11.50 -28.81
CA ASP A 280 -9.90 -10.83 -27.55
C ASP A 280 -8.99 -11.25 -26.38
N GLU A 281 -8.69 -12.54 -26.27
CA GLU A 281 -7.89 -13.08 -25.17
C GLU A 281 -6.45 -12.55 -25.23
N ARG A 282 -5.82 -12.59 -26.41
CA ARG A 282 -4.45 -12.10 -26.58
C ARG A 282 -4.36 -10.59 -26.33
N LEU A 283 -5.34 -9.82 -26.81
CA LEU A 283 -5.42 -8.37 -26.55
C LEU A 283 -5.51 -8.09 -25.04
N PHE A 284 -6.45 -8.75 -24.35
CA PHE A 284 -6.66 -8.58 -22.91
C PHE A 284 -5.41 -8.90 -22.10
N GLN A 285 -4.80 -10.07 -22.31
CA GLN A 285 -3.65 -10.51 -21.52
C GLN A 285 -2.42 -9.64 -21.79
N THR A 286 -2.20 -9.23 -23.04
CA THR A 286 -1.08 -8.34 -23.38
C THR A 286 -1.26 -6.96 -22.75
N ALA A 287 -2.46 -6.36 -22.85
CA ALA A 287 -2.76 -5.09 -22.21
C ALA A 287 -2.62 -5.15 -20.68
N ARG A 288 -3.09 -6.24 -20.05
CA ARG A 288 -2.92 -6.48 -18.61
C ARG A 288 -1.43 -6.53 -18.23
N ASN A 289 -0.61 -7.28 -18.97
CA ASN A 289 0.82 -7.39 -18.70
C ASN A 289 1.53 -6.03 -18.81
N ILE A 290 1.21 -5.25 -19.84
CA ILE A 290 1.76 -3.89 -20.02
C ILE A 290 1.42 -3.03 -18.81
N LEU A 291 0.14 -2.92 -18.45
CA LEU A 291 -0.32 -2.06 -17.36
C LEU A 291 0.29 -2.45 -16.00
N ILE A 292 0.42 -3.74 -15.71
CA ILE A 292 1.08 -4.21 -14.47
C ILE A 292 2.53 -3.69 -14.41
N VAL A 293 3.27 -3.75 -15.52
CA VAL A 293 4.66 -3.27 -15.57
C VAL A 293 4.74 -1.74 -15.46
N GLU A 294 3.81 -1.01 -16.09
CA GLU A 294 3.74 0.45 -15.94
C GLU A 294 3.53 0.86 -14.48
N ILE A 295 2.60 0.21 -13.78
CA ILE A 295 2.34 0.47 -12.36
C ILE A 295 3.57 0.10 -11.52
N MET A 296 4.24 -1.03 -11.77
CA MET A 296 5.47 -1.38 -11.06
C MET A 296 6.59 -0.36 -11.29
N LYS A 297 6.66 0.25 -12.48
CA LYS A 297 7.61 1.33 -12.77
C LYS A 297 7.30 2.56 -11.94
N VAL A 298 6.05 2.99 -11.85
CA VAL A 298 5.63 4.08 -10.94
C VAL A 298 5.95 3.76 -9.48
N VAL A 299 5.73 2.50 -9.05
CA VAL A 299 6.06 2.05 -7.69
C VAL A 299 7.55 2.27 -7.38
N ILE A 300 8.46 1.84 -8.26
CA ILE A 300 9.91 1.90 -8.03
C ILE A 300 10.46 3.31 -8.25
N GLU A 301 10.07 3.96 -9.35
CA GLU A 301 10.73 5.18 -9.84
C GLU A 301 10.12 6.47 -9.31
N GLU A 302 8.89 6.45 -8.78
CA GLU A 302 8.26 7.63 -8.18
C GLU A 302 7.88 7.40 -6.73
N TYR A 303 7.05 6.39 -6.46
CA TYR A 303 6.48 6.18 -5.14
C TYR A 303 7.55 5.84 -4.08
N ILE A 304 8.45 4.89 -4.38
CA ILE A 304 9.56 4.57 -3.46
C ILE A 304 10.48 5.78 -3.28
N ASN A 305 10.81 6.49 -4.36
CA ASN A 305 11.63 7.70 -4.27
C ASN A 305 10.98 8.78 -3.40
N HIS A 306 9.65 8.95 -3.50
CA HIS A 306 8.87 9.87 -2.67
C HIS A 306 8.92 9.52 -1.18
N ILE A 307 8.79 8.24 -0.81
CA ILE A 307 8.82 7.90 0.61
C ILE A 307 10.20 8.05 1.26
N THR A 308 11.28 7.94 0.48
CA THR A 308 12.65 8.07 0.99
C THR A 308 13.14 9.52 1.05
N PRO A 309 14.05 9.87 1.98
CA PRO A 309 14.67 11.19 2.02
C PRO A 309 15.91 11.33 1.13
N TYR A 310 16.20 10.33 0.29
CA TYR A 310 17.49 10.22 -0.38
C TYR A 310 17.59 11.13 -1.61
N HIS A 311 18.81 11.56 -1.93
CA HIS A 311 19.09 12.29 -3.17
C HIS A 311 19.25 11.37 -4.39
N PHE A 312 19.52 10.09 -4.17
CA PHE A 312 19.58 9.08 -5.22
C PHE A 312 18.18 8.60 -5.56
N ASN A 313 17.84 8.63 -6.85
CA ASN A 313 16.58 8.12 -7.38
C ASN A 313 16.75 6.67 -7.81
N PHE A 314 16.05 5.77 -7.14
CA PHE A 314 15.92 4.37 -7.53
C PHE A 314 15.29 4.25 -8.91
N ARG A 315 15.76 3.27 -9.67
CA ARG A 315 15.28 2.95 -11.03
C ARG A 315 14.90 1.48 -11.14
N SER A 316 13.96 1.18 -12.02
CA SER A 316 13.63 -0.20 -12.37
C SER A 316 14.73 -0.78 -13.26
N ASP A 317 15.44 -1.80 -12.74
CA ASP A 317 16.47 -2.55 -13.47
C ASP A 317 16.38 -4.03 -13.09
N PRO A 318 15.27 -4.71 -13.43
CA PRO A 318 14.95 -6.03 -12.87
C PRO A 318 15.98 -7.10 -13.19
N LEU A 319 16.55 -7.06 -14.39
CA LEU A 319 17.58 -8.01 -14.85
C LEU A 319 18.86 -7.96 -14.01
N SER A 320 19.11 -6.84 -13.31
CA SER A 320 20.27 -6.72 -12.44
C SER A 320 20.19 -7.61 -11.18
N PHE A 321 19.04 -8.19 -10.87
CA PHE A 321 18.78 -8.85 -9.59
C PHE A 321 18.48 -10.36 -9.68
N THR A 322 18.42 -10.93 -10.89
CA THR A 322 17.97 -12.32 -11.12
C THR A 322 18.83 -13.39 -10.42
N HIS A 323 20.06 -13.05 -10.07
CA HIS A 323 21.00 -13.92 -9.35
C HIS A 323 21.13 -13.61 -7.85
N GLU A 324 20.38 -12.66 -7.31
CA GLU A 324 20.43 -12.33 -5.90
C GLU A 324 19.81 -13.41 -5.00
N LYS A 325 20.32 -13.56 -3.79
CA LYS A 325 19.81 -14.56 -2.83
C LYS A 325 18.36 -14.29 -2.44
N TRP A 326 17.98 -13.01 -2.37
CA TRP A 326 16.62 -12.59 -2.05
C TRP A 326 15.64 -12.69 -3.22
N TYR A 327 16.11 -12.98 -4.44
CA TYR A 327 15.27 -13.12 -5.63
C TYR A 327 14.43 -14.41 -5.52
N ARG A 328 13.34 -14.35 -4.76
CA ARG A 328 12.46 -15.46 -4.40
C ARG A 328 11.03 -14.98 -4.42
N THR A 329 10.12 -15.85 -4.84
CA THR A 329 8.69 -15.55 -4.92
C THR A 329 8.18 -14.93 -3.63
N ASN A 330 7.48 -13.81 -3.78
CA ASN A 330 6.92 -13.08 -2.67
C ASN A 330 5.92 -13.91 -1.85
N TRP A 331 5.87 -13.62 -0.54
CA TRP A 331 4.87 -14.05 0.42
C TRP A 331 4.78 -12.95 1.49
N MET A 332 3.64 -12.26 1.57
CA MET A 332 3.53 -11.12 2.47
C MET A 332 3.47 -11.56 3.92
N THR A 333 4.05 -10.71 4.73
CA THR A 333 4.10 -10.87 6.16
C THR A 333 3.06 -9.98 6.85
N LEU A 334 2.66 -10.37 8.06
CA LEU A 334 1.76 -9.56 8.86
C LEU A 334 2.40 -8.21 9.20
N GLU A 335 3.70 -8.20 9.46
CA GLU A 335 4.49 -7.00 9.70
C GLU A 335 4.41 -6.03 8.52
N PHE A 336 4.50 -6.54 7.29
CA PHE A 336 4.33 -5.73 6.09
C PHE A 336 2.89 -5.23 5.92
N SER A 337 1.88 -5.99 6.36
CA SER A 337 0.50 -5.50 6.40
C SER A 337 0.31 -4.36 7.41
N LEU A 338 0.94 -4.46 8.59
CA LEU A 338 0.80 -3.48 9.67
C LEU A 338 1.59 -2.20 9.43
N VAL A 339 2.78 -2.30 8.83
CA VAL A 339 3.59 -1.13 8.50
C VAL A 339 2.89 -0.20 7.51
N TYR A 340 1.97 -0.71 6.68
CA TYR A 340 1.24 0.05 5.66
C TYR A 340 -0.12 0.64 6.12
N ARG A 341 -0.47 0.55 7.40
CA ARG A 341 -1.75 1.06 7.94
C ARG A 341 -1.75 2.58 8.15
N TRP A 342 -1.37 3.35 7.12
CA TRP A 342 -1.13 4.81 7.16
C TRP A 342 -2.43 5.64 7.23
N HIS A 343 -3.37 5.28 8.09
CA HIS A 343 -4.65 5.99 8.23
C HIS A 343 -4.46 7.42 8.77
N SER A 344 -3.41 7.65 9.58
CA SER A 344 -2.96 8.99 9.99
C SER A 344 -2.47 9.88 8.83
N ALA A 345 -2.28 9.34 7.62
CA ALA A 345 -1.98 10.14 6.44
C ALA A 345 -3.21 10.83 5.84
N LEU A 346 -4.42 10.41 6.21
CA LEU A 346 -5.64 11.06 5.77
C LEU A 346 -5.95 12.27 6.67
N PRO A 347 -6.19 13.45 6.10
CA PRO A 347 -6.65 14.58 6.89
C PRO A 347 -8.11 14.38 7.34
N GLN A 348 -8.52 15.09 8.39
CA GLN A 348 -9.92 15.09 8.86
C GLN A 348 -10.85 15.80 7.86
N ARG A 349 -10.32 16.81 7.17
CA ARG A 349 -10.99 17.58 6.12
C ARG A 349 -10.07 17.73 4.92
N PHE A 350 -10.64 17.80 3.73
CA PHE A 350 -9.92 18.02 2.48
C PHE A 350 -10.65 19.07 1.64
N LEU A 351 -9.96 19.67 0.69
CA LEU A 351 -10.58 20.57 -0.28
C LEU A 351 -11.22 19.73 -1.38
N TYR A 352 -12.50 20.01 -1.64
CA TYR A 352 -13.28 19.45 -2.73
C TYR A 352 -13.98 20.59 -3.49
N ARG A 353 -13.63 20.80 -4.76
CA ARG A 353 -14.08 21.97 -5.56
C ARG A 353 -13.73 23.31 -4.89
N GLY A 354 -12.56 23.36 -4.24
CA GLY A 354 -12.13 24.54 -3.47
C GLY A 354 -12.83 24.75 -2.12
N GLU A 355 -13.80 23.90 -1.74
CA GLU A 355 -14.50 24.00 -0.45
C GLU A 355 -14.04 22.91 0.54
N ALA A 356 -13.96 23.27 1.83
CA ALA A 356 -13.53 22.35 2.86
C ALA A 356 -14.59 21.30 3.20
N CYS A 357 -14.34 20.05 2.83
CA CYS A 357 -15.21 18.89 3.01
C CYS A 357 -14.68 17.94 4.11
N SER A 358 -15.56 17.24 4.82
CA SER A 358 -15.14 16.17 5.74
C SER A 358 -14.61 14.97 4.94
N MET A 359 -13.50 14.38 5.37
CA MET A 359 -12.98 13.14 4.75
C MET A 359 -13.97 11.98 4.85
N SER A 360 -14.80 11.94 5.90
CA SER A 360 -15.83 10.91 6.01
C SER A 360 -16.90 11.00 4.92
N ARG A 361 -17.15 12.20 4.36
CA ARG A 361 -18.14 12.41 3.27
C ARG A 361 -17.68 11.80 1.94
N SER A 362 -16.38 11.63 1.75
CA SER A 362 -15.84 11.00 0.54
C SER A 362 -15.90 9.47 0.59
N LEU A 363 -16.21 8.87 1.74
CA LEU A 363 -16.33 7.43 1.83
C LEU A 363 -17.60 6.94 1.14
N TRP A 364 -17.49 5.90 0.32
CA TRP A 364 -18.60 5.29 -0.42
C TRP A 364 -19.38 6.24 -1.34
N ASN A 365 -18.82 7.40 -1.66
CA ASN A 365 -19.52 8.48 -2.34
C ASN A 365 -18.96 8.74 -3.74
N ASN A 366 -19.12 7.75 -4.62
CA ASN A 366 -18.66 7.83 -6.02
C ASN A 366 -19.28 9.00 -6.79
N GLN A 367 -20.44 9.51 -6.34
CA GLN A 367 -21.05 10.70 -6.95
C GLN A 367 -20.10 11.89 -6.91
N MET A 368 -19.34 12.08 -5.84
CA MET A 368 -18.34 13.14 -5.77
C MET A 368 -17.28 13.02 -6.88
N LEU A 369 -16.85 11.81 -7.21
CA LEU A 369 -15.92 11.61 -8.30
C LEU A 369 -16.56 11.87 -9.67
N MET A 370 -17.79 11.41 -9.89
CA MET A 370 -18.53 11.66 -11.14
C MET A 370 -18.83 13.15 -11.36
N ASP A 371 -19.12 13.87 -10.28
CA ASP A 371 -19.42 15.30 -10.32
C ASP A 371 -18.25 16.14 -10.86
N VAL A 372 -16.99 15.79 -10.54
CA VAL A 372 -15.80 16.57 -10.97
C VAL A 372 -15.00 15.93 -12.09
N GLY A 373 -15.15 14.61 -12.30
CA GLY A 373 -14.27 13.82 -13.14
C GLY A 373 -12.90 13.55 -12.50
N ILE A 374 -12.23 12.50 -12.99
CA ILE A 374 -10.94 12.06 -12.42
C ILE A 374 -9.84 13.12 -12.58
N ALA A 375 -9.93 13.97 -13.60
CA ALA A 375 -8.94 14.99 -13.93
C ALA A 375 -8.79 16.05 -12.84
N ALA A 376 -9.91 16.69 -12.50
CA ALA A 376 -9.95 17.69 -11.45
C ALA A 376 -9.58 17.09 -10.10
N LEU A 377 -9.98 15.84 -9.84
CA LEU A 377 -9.66 15.16 -8.58
C LEU A 377 -8.16 14.82 -8.47
N PHE A 378 -7.49 14.38 -9.55
CA PHE A 378 -6.03 14.20 -9.58
C PHE A 378 -5.31 15.53 -9.32
N GLU A 379 -5.75 16.60 -9.99
CA GLU A 379 -5.14 17.91 -9.87
C GLU A 379 -5.33 18.52 -8.47
N GLU A 380 -6.52 18.40 -7.88
CA GLU A 380 -6.84 18.91 -6.55
C GLU A 380 -6.17 18.10 -5.44
N SER A 381 -6.13 16.77 -5.55
CA SER A 381 -5.41 15.90 -4.59
C SER A 381 -3.89 16.07 -4.66
N SER A 382 -3.36 16.49 -5.81
CA SER A 382 -1.93 16.81 -5.99
C SER A 382 -1.54 18.19 -5.45
N ARG A 383 -2.50 19.06 -5.11
CA ARG A 383 -2.23 20.44 -4.66
C ARG A 383 -2.53 20.71 -3.20
N GLN A 384 -3.08 19.73 -2.50
CA GLN A 384 -3.38 19.84 -1.09
C GLN A 384 -2.54 18.85 -0.28
N PRO A 385 -2.15 19.21 0.95
CA PRO A 385 -1.32 18.35 1.77
C PRO A 385 -2.09 17.11 2.24
N ALA A 386 -1.37 16.00 2.37
CA ALA A 386 -1.80 14.89 3.23
C ALA A 386 -1.57 15.25 4.70
N ALA A 387 -2.02 14.39 5.61
CA ALA A 387 -1.64 14.45 7.02
C ALA A 387 -0.32 13.71 7.26
N ARG A 388 0.43 14.10 8.30
CA ARG A 388 1.67 13.45 8.72
C ARG A 388 1.37 12.07 9.31
N ILE A 389 2.08 11.04 8.84
CA ILE A 389 1.98 9.70 9.44
C ILE A 389 2.59 9.74 10.85
N GLY A 390 1.82 9.28 11.84
CA GLY A 390 2.28 9.16 13.23
C GLY A 390 1.14 9.23 14.25
N LEU A 391 1.53 9.25 15.53
CA LEU A 391 0.60 9.45 16.66
C LEU A 391 -0.18 10.77 16.54
N PHE A 392 -1.30 10.87 17.26
CA PHE A 392 -2.13 12.08 17.38
C PHE A 392 -2.58 12.68 16.04
N ASN A 393 -2.81 11.86 15.03
CA ASN A 393 -3.14 12.38 13.70
C ASN A 393 -4.19 11.59 12.93
N THR A 394 -4.71 10.50 13.48
CA THR A 394 -5.70 9.67 12.79
C THR A 394 -7.08 10.32 12.91
N PRO A 395 -7.82 10.50 11.79
CA PRO A 395 -9.20 10.99 11.84
C PRO A 395 -10.07 10.16 12.78
N HIS A 396 -10.89 10.82 13.61
CA HIS A 396 -11.55 10.15 14.74
C HIS A 396 -12.38 8.91 14.33
N PHE A 397 -13.00 8.97 13.15
CA PHE A 397 -13.87 7.91 12.62
C PHE A 397 -13.09 6.65 12.19
N LEU A 398 -11.76 6.73 12.09
CA LEU A 398 -10.89 5.61 11.74
C LEU A 398 -10.23 4.97 12.96
N VAL A 399 -10.08 5.68 14.08
CA VAL A 399 -9.23 5.22 15.20
C VAL A 399 -9.58 3.82 15.69
N ASP A 400 -10.87 3.54 15.95
CA ASP A 400 -11.29 2.22 16.45
C ASP A 400 -11.19 1.14 15.38
N SER A 401 -11.68 1.44 14.17
CA SER A 401 -11.78 0.49 13.06
C SER A 401 -10.43 0.17 12.41
N THR A 402 -9.39 0.97 12.69
CA THR A 402 -8.08 0.85 12.07
C THR A 402 -6.95 0.72 13.07
N GLU A 403 -6.71 1.72 13.92
CA GLU A 403 -5.56 1.76 14.84
C GLU A 403 -5.71 0.71 15.95
N LEU A 404 -6.81 0.75 16.70
CA LEU A 404 -7.07 -0.22 17.76
C LEU A 404 -7.23 -1.64 17.19
N ALA A 405 -7.92 -1.78 16.06
CA ALA A 405 -8.06 -3.06 15.36
C ALA A 405 -6.71 -3.64 14.91
N SER A 406 -5.73 -2.80 14.55
CA SER A 406 -4.38 -3.22 14.16
C SER A 406 -3.53 -3.63 15.35
N ILE A 407 -3.65 -2.93 16.49
CA ILE A 407 -3.01 -3.32 17.75
C ILE A 407 -3.56 -4.65 18.24
N ASP A 408 -4.88 -4.80 18.26
CA ASP A 408 -5.55 -6.05 18.59
C ASP A 408 -5.12 -7.21 17.68
N LEU A 409 -5.01 -6.98 16.37
CA LEU A 409 -4.46 -7.98 15.44
C LEU A 409 -3.03 -8.38 15.83
N GLY A 410 -2.18 -7.41 16.18
CA GLY A 410 -0.81 -7.67 16.63
C GLY A 410 -0.76 -8.55 17.88
N ARG A 411 -1.64 -8.28 18.85
CA ARG A 411 -1.77 -9.08 20.09
C ARG A 411 -2.29 -10.49 19.80
N GLN A 412 -3.30 -10.63 18.94
CA GLN A 412 -3.83 -11.93 18.51
C GLN A 412 -2.76 -12.76 17.79
N ALA A 413 -1.96 -12.11 16.93
CA ALA A 413 -0.85 -12.71 16.21
C ALA A 413 0.43 -12.92 17.04
N LYS A 414 0.40 -12.51 18.31
CA LYS A 414 1.53 -12.64 19.24
C LYS A 414 2.80 -12.02 18.67
N LEU A 415 2.73 -10.79 18.15
CA LEU A 415 3.92 -10.11 17.62
C LEU A 415 4.93 -9.80 18.73
N ALA A 416 6.21 -9.85 18.39
CA ALA A 416 7.28 -9.41 19.28
C ALA A 416 7.25 -7.88 19.54
N SER A 417 8.05 -7.42 20.48
CA SER A 417 8.10 -5.99 20.85
C SER A 417 8.64 -5.12 19.71
N TYR A 418 8.35 -3.82 19.76
CA TYR A 418 8.96 -2.82 18.88
C TYR A 418 10.50 -2.93 18.86
N ASN A 419 11.13 -3.12 20.02
CA ASN A 419 12.57 -3.25 20.13
C ASN A 419 13.12 -4.54 19.48
N ASP A 420 12.33 -5.63 19.43
CA ASP A 420 12.74 -6.85 18.72
C ASP A 420 12.79 -6.61 17.20
N TYR A 421 11.82 -5.87 16.67
CA TYR A 421 11.83 -5.47 15.26
C TYR A 421 12.93 -4.45 14.93
N ARG A 422 13.27 -3.54 15.86
CA ARG A 422 14.47 -2.71 15.73
C ARG A 422 15.72 -3.57 15.59
N ALA A 423 15.90 -4.54 16.49
CA ALA A 423 17.06 -5.43 16.48
C ALA A 423 17.12 -6.28 15.19
N LEU A 424 15.99 -6.85 14.76
CA LEU A 424 15.87 -7.53 13.47
C LEU A 424 16.38 -6.63 12.32
N CYS A 425 15.94 -5.37 12.30
CA CYS A 425 16.29 -4.39 11.27
C CYS A 425 17.64 -3.70 11.50
N GLN A 426 18.54 -4.27 12.32
CA GLN A 426 19.87 -3.75 12.61
C GLN A 426 19.89 -2.35 13.25
N PHE A 427 18.83 -1.97 13.95
CA PHE A 427 18.82 -0.81 14.85
C PHE A 427 19.12 -1.27 16.28
N PRO A 428 19.92 -0.51 17.05
CA PRO A 428 20.01 -0.71 18.49
C PRO A 428 18.62 -0.61 19.15
N ARG A 429 18.40 -1.44 20.17
CA ARG A 429 17.21 -1.33 21.05
C ARG A 429 17.24 0.04 21.75
N VAL A 430 16.10 0.71 21.77
CA VAL A 430 15.92 1.92 22.58
C VAL A 430 15.82 1.55 24.06
N THR A 431 16.23 2.47 24.92
CA THR A 431 16.20 2.34 26.39
C THR A 431 15.36 3.44 27.06
N ASP A 432 14.92 4.44 26.30
CA ASP A 432 14.03 5.52 26.78
C ASP A 432 13.12 5.99 25.63
N PHE A 433 11.96 6.58 25.97
CA PHE A 433 10.99 7.08 24.98
C PHE A 433 11.50 8.34 24.26
N ASP A 434 12.42 9.11 24.86
CA ASP A 434 13.08 10.25 24.22
C ASP A 434 13.96 9.85 23.02
N GLN A 435 14.26 8.56 22.88
CA GLN A 435 14.94 7.97 21.74
C GLN A 435 13.99 7.52 20.63
N ILE A 436 12.68 7.56 20.85
CA ILE A 436 11.66 7.23 19.84
C ILE A 436 11.10 8.53 19.24
N THR A 437 10.78 9.52 20.08
CA THR A 437 10.16 10.77 19.65
C THR A 437 10.65 11.98 20.43
N ALA A 438 10.69 13.13 19.77
CA ALA A 438 10.93 14.45 20.35
C ALA A 438 9.69 15.07 21.01
N ASP A 439 8.50 14.48 20.81
CA ASP A 439 7.23 15.01 21.31
C ASP A 439 7.06 14.68 22.81
N PRO A 440 7.07 15.68 23.71
CA PRO A 440 7.01 15.44 25.14
C PRO A 440 5.66 14.85 25.59
N GLN A 441 4.56 15.15 24.88
CA GLN A 441 3.26 14.57 25.18
C GLN A 441 3.26 13.07 24.83
N ALA A 442 3.83 12.70 23.68
CA ALA A 442 4.00 11.30 23.30
C ALA A 442 4.89 10.56 24.32
N GLN A 443 6.03 11.13 24.70
CA GLN A 443 6.92 10.52 25.71
C GLN A 443 6.19 10.26 27.04
N GLN A 444 5.44 11.25 27.53
CA GLN A 444 4.69 11.12 28.78
C GLN A 444 3.61 10.04 28.69
N LEU A 445 2.80 10.06 27.64
CA LEU A 445 1.72 9.09 27.45
C LEU A 445 2.27 7.67 27.27
N LEU A 446 3.26 7.48 26.40
CA LEU A 446 3.90 6.19 26.18
C LEU A 446 4.52 5.64 27.47
N LYS A 447 5.18 6.50 28.27
CA LYS A 447 5.70 6.10 29.59
C LYS A 447 4.60 5.74 30.57
N SER A 448 3.49 6.48 30.62
CA SER A 448 2.37 6.14 31.50
C SER A 448 1.68 4.83 31.13
N LEU A 449 1.57 4.54 29.83
CA LEU A 449 0.88 3.37 29.32
C LEU A 449 1.77 2.12 29.42
N TYR A 450 2.99 2.18 28.87
CA TYR A 450 3.87 1.02 28.74
C TYR A 450 4.91 0.86 29.85
N GLN A 451 5.15 1.92 30.64
CA GLN A 451 6.17 2.01 31.71
C GLN A 451 7.61 1.96 31.21
N HIS A 452 7.96 0.99 30.37
CA HIS A 452 9.28 0.76 29.81
C HIS A 452 9.22 0.49 28.30
N VAL A 453 10.24 0.91 27.55
CA VAL A 453 10.28 0.78 26.08
C VAL A 453 10.30 -0.67 25.58
N ASP A 454 10.77 -1.63 26.39
CA ASP A 454 10.70 -3.06 26.05
C ASP A 454 9.29 -3.66 26.16
N ASN A 455 8.31 -2.90 26.67
CA ASN A 455 6.90 -3.26 26.63
C ASN A 455 6.16 -2.64 25.45
N LEU A 456 6.82 -1.78 24.65
CA LEU A 456 6.20 -1.09 23.55
C LEU A 456 5.83 -2.06 22.42
N GLU A 457 4.55 -2.07 22.05
CA GLU A 457 4.03 -2.89 20.96
C GLU A 457 4.56 -2.42 19.61
N PHE A 458 4.79 -3.37 18.70
CA PHE A 458 5.31 -3.11 17.35
C PHE A 458 4.54 -1.99 16.65
N TYR A 459 3.22 -2.11 16.57
CA TYR A 459 2.37 -1.15 15.86
C TYR A 459 2.53 0.27 16.44
N VAL A 460 2.35 0.45 17.75
CA VAL A 460 2.47 1.76 18.39
C VAL A 460 3.87 2.35 18.19
N GLY A 461 4.92 1.54 18.33
CA GLY A 461 6.29 2.00 18.14
C GLY A 461 6.61 2.46 16.72
N LEU A 462 5.97 1.89 15.70
CA LEU A 462 6.12 2.36 14.32
C LEU A 462 5.60 3.80 14.15
N TYR A 463 4.43 4.13 14.70
CA TYR A 463 3.80 5.46 14.56
C TYR A 463 4.31 6.48 15.59
N ALA A 464 4.92 6.01 16.68
CA ALA A 464 5.59 6.86 17.66
C ALA A 464 6.92 7.41 17.14
N GLU A 465 7.62 6.69 16.27
CA GLU A 465 8.95 7.10 15.82
C GLU A 465 8.92 8.38 14.96
N ASP A 466 9.83 9.31 15.23
CA ASP A 466 9.89 10.57 14.49
C ASP A 466 10.24 10.38 13.00
N VAL A 467 9.45 11.01 12.14
CA VAL A 467 9.75 11.20 10.72
C VAL A 467 10.95 12.15 10.55
N ARG A 468 11.92 11.74 9.73
CA ARG A 468 13.09 12.58 9.39
C ARG A 468 12.70 13.70 8.40
N PRO A 469 13.47 14.81 8.35
CA PRO A 469 13.30 15.81 7.31
C PRO A 469 13.33 15.19 5.91
N ASN A 470 12.45 15.66 5.03
CA ASN A 470 12.29 15.17 3.66
C ASN A 470 11.93 13.66 3.54
N SER A 471 11.47 13.00 4.59
CA SER A 471 10.97 11.62 4.55
C SER A 471 9.44 11.60 4.66
N ALA A 472 8.78 10.63 4.01
CA ALA A 472 7.37 10.39 4.29
C ALA A 472 7.18 9.45 5.50
N LEU A 473 8.20 8.63 5.81
CA LEU A 473 8.13 7.56 6.81
C LEU A 473 9.19 7.70 7.90
N PRO A 474 8.92 7.20 9.12
CA PRO A 474 9.93 6.99 10.16
C PRO A 474 10.98 5.94 9.76
N PRO A 475 12.18 5.96 10.39
CA PRO A 475 13.30 5.06 10.08
C PRO A 475 12.97 3.56 10.02
N LEU A 476 12.30 3.00 11.04
CA LEU A 476 11.98 1.58 11.11
C LEU A 476 10.92 1.20 10.06
N MET A 477 9.88 2.03 9.91
CA MET A 477 8.89 1.85 8.85
C MET A 477 9.56 1.85 7.47
N GLY A 478 10.40 2.84 7.17
CA GLY A 478 11.12 2.93 5.91
C GLY A 478 12.06 1.75 5.66
N ARG A 479 12.66 1.17 6.71
CA ARG A 479 13.48 -0.05 6.60
C ARG A 479 12.64 -1.26 6.20
N LEU A 480 11.53 -1.50 6.90
CA LEU A 480 10.61 -2.62 6.62
C LEU A 480 9.99 -2.49 5.22
N VAL A 481 9.50 -1.30 4.86
CA VAL A 481 8.97 -1.04 3.52
C VAL A 481 10.03 -1.28 2.45
N GLY A 482 11.26 -0.80 2.64
CA GLY A 482 12.35 -1.04 1.68
C GLY A 482 12.68 -2.52 1.47
N ILE A 483 12.63 -3.33 2.52
CA ILE A 483 12.86 -4.78 2.43
C ILE A 483 11.78 -5.46 1.58
N ASP A 484 10.52 -5.26 1.96
CA ASP A 484 9.41 -6.01 1.38
C ASP A 484 8.98 -5.44 0.02
N ALA A 485 8.94 -4.12 -0.16
CA ALA A 485 8.48 -3.50 -1.41
C ALA A 485 9.43 -3.79 -2.58
N PHE A 486 10.75 -3.65 -2.40
CA PHE A 486 11.69 -3.99 -3.47
C PHE A 486 11.66 -5.48 -3.79
N SER A 487 11.73 -6.34 -2.76
CA SER A 487 11.75 -7.79 -2.98
C SER A 487 10.44 -8.32 -3.56
N GLN A 488 9.29 -7.69 -3.28
CA GLN A 488 8.01 -8.03 -3.92
C GLN A 488 7.96 -7.56 -5.38
N ALA A 489 8.28 -6.29 -5.64
CA ALA A 489 8.17 -5.71 -6.98
C ALA A 489 9.14 -6.39 -7.96
N LEU A 490 10.42 -6.51 -7.59
CA LEU A 490 11.47 -7.02 -8.48
C LEU A 490 11.42 -8.53 -8.69
N THR A 491 10.63 -9.28 -7.91
CA THR A 491 10.43 -10.72 -8.10
C THR A 491 9.10 -11.06 -8.80
N ASN A 492 8.39 -10.04 -9.29
CA ASN A 492 7.20 -10.25 -10.12
C ASN A 492 7.59 -11.06 -11.39
N PRO A 493 6.83 -12.10 -11.77
CA PRO A 493 7.14 -12.92 -12.94
C PRO A 493 7.29 -12.12 -14.25
N LEU A 494 6.55 -11.01 -14.41
CA LEU A 494 6.66 -10.15 -15.59
C LEU A 494 8.02 -9.45 -15.71
N LEU A 495 8.78 -9.37 -14.62
CA LEU A 495 10.11 -8.78 -14.58
C LEU A 495 11.23 -9.84 -14.63
N ALA A 496 10.90 -11.13 -14.75
CA ALA A 496 11.88 -12.20 -14.84
C ALA A 496 12.63 -12.18 -16.17
N GLU A 497 13.89 -12.66 -16.16
CA GLU A 497 14.81 -12.60 -17.31
C GLU A 497 14.24 -13.11 -18.63
N ASN A 498 13.53 -14.24 -18.59
CA ASN A 498 12.95 -14.87 -19.79
C ASN A 498 11.60 -14.28 -20.20
N ILE A 499 11.02 -13.38 -19.41
CA ILE A 499 9.68 -12.82 -19.61
C ILE A 499 9.76 -11.32 -19.94
N PHE A 500 10.72 -10.60 -19.35
CA PHE A 500 10.86 -9.15 -19.49
C PHE A 500 11.47 -8.75 -20.85
N ASN A 501 10.71 -8.94 -21.93
CA ASN A 501 11.15 -8.73 -23.30
C ASN A 501 9.98 -8.35 -24.24
N PRO A 502 10.26 -7.86 -25.47
CA PRO A 502 9.23 -7.46 -26.43
C PRO A 502 8.30 -8.59 -26.89
N ASP A 503 8.69 -9.86 -26.78
CA ASP A 503 7.82 -10.97 -27.21
C ASP A 503 6.63 -11.15 -26.25
N THR A 504 6.84 -10.89 -24.96
CA THR A 504 5.79 -10.95 -23.93
C THR A 504 4.85 -9.75 -24.01
N PHE A 505 5.38 -8.54 -24.22
CA PHE A 505 4.59 -7.30 -24.17
C PHE A 505 4.16 -6.80 -25.55
N SER A 506 4.58 -7.46 -26.62
CA SER A 506 4.63 -6.93 -27.99
C SER A 506 5.64 -5.78 -28.17
N PRO A 507 6.12 -5.52 -29.40
CA PRO A 507 6.92 -4.34 -29.70
C PRO A 507 6.26 -3.02 -29.26
N LEU A 508 4.96 -2.86 -29.51
CA LEU A 508 4.18 -1.70 -29.08
C LEU A 508 4.14 -1.55 -27.55
N GLY A 509 3.82 -2.63 -26.83
CA GLY A 509 3.77 -2.59 -25.37
C GLY A 509 5.13 -2.34 -24.74
N TRP A 510 6.20 -2.85 -25.36
CA TRP A 510 7.57 -2.56 -24.96
C TRP A 510 7.91 -1.08 -25.08
N GLU A 511 7.53 -0.44 -26.19
CA GLU A 511 7.67 1.01 -26.38
C GLU A 511 6.90 1.78 -25.30
N VAL A 512 5.62 1.46 -25.11
CA VAL A 512 4.78 2.10 -24.09
C VAL A 512 5.40 2.01 -22.68
N ILE A 513 5.89 0.83 -22.27
CA ILE A 513 6.56 0.64 -20.97
C ILE A 513 7.81 1.55 -20.82
N HIS A 514 8.57 1.73 -21.90
CA HIS A 514 9.79 2.54 -21.86
C HIS A 514 9.49 4.05 -21.88
N GLU A 515 8.44 4.45 -22.58
CA GLU A 515 7.99 5.84 -22.70
C GLU A 515 7.27 6.36 -21.45
N THR A 516 6.53 5.50 -20.75
CA THR A 516 5.88 5.86 -19.48
C THR A 516 6.93 6.11 -18.41
N ARG A 517 7.13 7.36 -18.00
CA ARG A 517 8.12 7.75 -16.98
C ARG A 517 7.48 8.06 -15.65
N SER A 518 6.20 8.40 -15.66
CA SER A 518 5.48 8.79 -14.45
C SER A 518 4.00 8.48 -14.45
N LEU A 519 3.38 8.53 -13.26
CA LEU A 519 1.94 8.54 -13.08
C LEU A 519 1.29 9.69 -13.84
N SER A 520 1.98 10.84 -13.94
CA SER A 520 1.50 11.98 -14.73
C SER A 520 1.31 11.63 -16.21
N ASP A 521 2.18 10.79 -16.79
CA ASP A 521 2.05 10.35 -18.19
C ASP A 521 0.79 9.49 -18.38
N ILE A 522 0.54 8.57 -17.45
CA ILE A 522 -0.64 7.70 -17.46
C ILE A 522 -1.92 8.55 -17.31
N VAL A 523 -1.93 9.50 -16.37
CA VAL A 523 -3.08 10.39 -16.16
C VAL A 523 -3.36 11.23 -17.41
N ASN A 524 -2.35 11.92 -17.94
CA ASN A 524 -2.56 12.89 -19.01
C ASN A 524 -2.96 12.25 -20.34
N ARG A 525 -2.59 10.99 -20.61
CA ARG A 525 -3.03 10.29 -21.84
C ARG A 525 -4.43 9.65 -21.74
N ASN A 526 -5.01 9.57 -20.54
CA ASN A 526 -6.34 9.00 -20.29
C ASN A 526 -7.42 10.07 -19.98
N ILE A 527 -7.06 11.34 -20.15
CA ILE A 527 -7.93 12.48 -19.88
C ILE A 527 -7.89 13.43 -21.08
N PRO A 528 -8.53 13.06 -22.19
CA PRO A 528 -8.52 13.87 -23.42
C PRO A 528 -9.35 15.15 -23.31
N GLU A 529 -10.10 15.31 -22.21
CA GLU A 529 -11.07 16.38 -21.98
C GLU A 529 -10.43 17.76 -21.72
N SER A 530 -9.10 17.85 -21.56
CA SER A 530 -8.39 19.10 -21.26
C SER A 530 -7.39 19.51 -22.33
N PRO A 531 -7.35 20.81 -22.71
CA PRO A 531 -6.34 21.33 -23.65
C PRO A 531 -4.95 21.49 -23.02
N ARG A 532 -4.81 21.35 -21.69
CA ARG A 532 -3.53 21.45 -20.96
C ARG A 532 -3.26 20.19 -20.13
N PRO A 533 -1.98 19.78 -19.98
CA PRO A 533 -1.62 18.74 -19.04
C PRO A 533 -2.00 19.11 -17.60
N PHE A 534 -2.52 18.14 -16.85
CA PHE A 534 -2.83 18.25 -15.44
C PHE A 534 -1.58 18.04 -14.58
N HIS A 535 -1.53 18.78 -13.48
CA HIS A 535 -0.50 18.58 -12.46
C HIS A 535 -0.81 17.33 -11.63
N VAL A 536 0.12 16.38 -11.61
CA VAL A 536 0.01 15.13 -10.84
C VAL A 536 1.31 14.96 -10.08
N SER A 537 1.25 14.95 -8.75
CA SER A 537 2.44 14.88 -7.91
C SER A 537 2.12 14.33 -6.53
N PHE A 538 2.98 13.44 -6.01
CA PHE A 538 3.02 13.10 -4.59
C PHE A 538 3.71 14.15 -3.73
N TYR A 539 4.53 15.02 -4.35
CA TYR A 539 5.33 16.05 -3.69
C TYR A 539 4.56 17.36 -3.59
N ARG A 540 4.57 17.94 -2.39
CA ARG A 540 4.01 19.26 -2.06
C ARG A 540 4.84 20.41 -2.65
#